data_AF-A0A6G4ZYR8-F1
#
_entry.id   AF-A0A6G4ZYR8-F1
#
_cell.length_a   1.000
_cell.length_b   1.000
_cell.length_c   1.000
_cell.angle_alpha   90.00
_cell.angle_beta   90.00
_cell.angle_gamma   90.00
#
_symmetry.space_group_name_H-M   'P 1'
#
loop_
_entity.id
_entity.type
_entity.pdbx_description
1 polymer ?
#
loop_
_entity_poly.entity_id
_entity_poly.type
_entity_poly.pdbx_seq_one_letter_code
_entity_poly.pdbx_strand_id
1 'polypeptide(L)'
;MSLSDWPTATPRTGLDSDGRRAAMASINGDTTATARVPSPQPPMPWFGMDIGGTLVKLVYFEPAIEDGPATTEALERIKHYLKKNAAYGQSGKRDVHLQMDGVEVGGIEGTLHFIRFPTSEMPRFLELAKAKGIASLASTVCATGGGAHKFENDFRTQVGLGLHKFDEMDSLIRGIHYMEAHNSRECYYYSSPMERCVKMPYDFSNP
;
A
#
# COMPACT_ATOMS: atom_id res chain seq x y z
N MET A 1 12.07 -14.19 1.76
CA MET A 1 11.34 -13.75 0.57
C MET A 1 12.21 -12.74 -0.14
N SER A 2 12.42 -12.94 -1.44
CA SER A 2 13.25 -12.10 -2.30
C SER A 2 12.40 -10.95 -2.85
N LEU A 3 13.01 -9.82 -3.24
CA LEU A 3 12.33 -8.69 -3.89
C LEU A 3 11.56 -9.07 -5.17
N SER A 4 11.84 -10.24 -5.75
CA SER A 4 11.12 -10.82 -6.89
C SER A 4 9.69 -11.29 -6.56
N ASP A 5 9.35 -11.39 -5.28
CA ASP A 5 8.09 -12.01 -4.83
C ASP A 5 6.93 -10.99 -4.72
N TRP A 6 7.20 -9.70 -4.95
CA TRP A 6 6.17 -8.65 -4.94
C TRP A 6 5.54 -8.49 -6.34
N PRO A 7 4.21 -8.54 -6.46
CA PRO A 7 3.51 -8.41 -7.73
C PRO A 7 3.75 -7.02 -8.32
N THR A 8 4.36 -6.97 -9.50
CA THR A 8 4.54 -5.76 -10.31
C THR A 8 3.28 -5.54 -11.14
N ALA A 9 2.74 -4.32 -11.11
CA ALA A 9 1.62 -3.94 -11.97
C ALA A 9 2.02 -4.10 -13.44
N THR A 10 1.16 -4.75 -14.23
CA THR A 10 1.30 -4.76 -15.69
C THR A 10 0.58 -3.54 -16.24
N PRO A 11 1.24 -2.70 -17.07
CA PRO A 11 0.55 -1.59 -17.71
C PRO A 11 -0.54 -2.12 -18.65
N ARG A 12 -1.76 -1.58 -18.56
CA ARG A 12 -2.77 -1.76 -19.60
C ARG A 12 -2.43 -0.84 -20.78
N THR A 13 -1.97 -1.42 -21.88
CA THR A 13 -2.06 -0.80 -23.22
C THR A 13 -3.06 -1.62 -24.03
N GLY A 14 -3.98 -1.10 -24.85
CA GLY A 14 -4.39 0.26 -25.17
C GLY A 14 -5.78 0.20 -25.82
N LEU A 15 -6.39 1.36 -26.07
CA LEU A 15 -7.56 1.51 -26.93
C LEU A 15 -7.08 2.05 -28.29
N ASP A 16 -7.52 1.42 -29.38
CA ASP A 16 -7.47 2.00 -30.72
C ASP A 16 -8.88 2.39 -31.20
N SER A 17 -8.91 3.23 -32.23
CA SER A 17 -10.05 4.08 -32.59
C SER A 17 -10.95 3.56 -33.73
N ASP A 18 -10.94 2.26 -34.08
CA ASP A 18 -11.64 1.81 -35.31
C ASP A 18 -12.36 0.43 -35.27
N GLY A 19 -12.76 -0.06 -34.09
CA GLY A 19 -13.98 -0.87 -33.94
C GLY A 19 -14.24 -2.06 -34.89
N ARG A 20 -13.22 -2.85 -35.32
CA ARG A 20 -13.45 -4.13 -36.03
C ARG A 20 -12.49 -5.24 -35.59
N ARG A 21 -13.07 -6.39 -35.22
CA ARG A 21 -12.37 -7.67 -34.95
C ARG A 21 -11.60 -8.13 -36.19
N ALA A 22 -10.29 -8.33 -36.07
CA ALA A 22 -9.51 -9.14 -36.99
C ALA A 22 -9.14 -10.48 -36.32
N ALA A 23 -9.44 -11.56 -37.03
CA ALA A 23 -9.08 -12.93 -36.69
C ALA A 23 -7.88 -13.39 -37.54
N MET A 24 -7.14 -14.38 -37.01
CA MET A 24 -6.06 -15.18 -37.61
C MET A 24 -4.70 -14.45 -37.76
N ALA A 25 -3.54 -15.10 -37.60
CA ALA A 25 -3.22 -16.52 -37.69
C ALA A 25 -2.07 -16.92 -36.73
N SER A 26 -2.09 -18.20 -36.35
CA SER A 26 -1.03 -18.92 -35.66
C SER A 26 0.22 -19.02 -36.53
N ILE A 27 1.39 -18.74 -35.95
CA ILE A 27 2.68 -19.30 -36.40
C ILE A 27 3.31 -19.96 -35.19
N ASN A 28 3.44 -21.29 -35.29
CA ASN A 28 3.99 -22.18 -34.29
C ASN A 28 5.44 -21.81 -33.94
N GLY A 29 5.66 -21.42 -32.69
CA GLY A 29 6.93 -21.48 -32.00
C GLY A 29 6.66 -22.05 -30.62
N ASP A 30 7.11 -23.28 -30.40
CA ASP A 30 6.94 -24.03 -29.16
C ASP A 30 7.50 -23.22 -27.98
N THR A 31 6.62 -22.61 -27.19
CA THR A 31 6.94 -22.06 -25.89
C THR A 31 5.78 -22.45 -25.01
N THR A 32 5.96 -23.54 -24.28
CA THR A 32 5.17 -23.85 -23.08
C THR A 32 5.03 -22.56 -22.28
N ALA A 33 3.87 -21.92 -22.37
CA ALA A 33 3.46 -20.87 -21.47
C ALA A 33 3.38 -21.52 -20.10
N THR A 34 4.48 -21.48 -19.35
CA THR A 34 4.44 -21.71 -17.92
C THR A 34 3.57 -20.60 -17.37
N ALA A 35 2.28 -20.91 -17.21
CA ALA A 35 1.38 -20.12 -16.38
C ALA A 35 2.16 -19.88 -15.08
N ARG A 36 2.57 -18.63 -14.85
CA ARG A 36 3.26 -18.25 -13.62
C ARG A 36 2.29 -18.65 -12.51
N VAL A 37 2.65 -19.70 -11.77
CA VAL A 37 1.95 -20.05 -10.54
C VAL A 37 1.98 -18.78 -9.71
N PRO A 38 0.83 -18.21 -9.31
CA PRO A 38 0.81 -17.03 -8.46
C PRO A 38 1.67 -17.32 -7.25
N SER A 39 2.64 -16.46 -6.96
CA SER A 39 3.39 -16.57 -5.71
C SER A 39 2.38 -16.58 -4.57
N PRO A 40 2.56 -17.45 -3.56
CA PRO A 40 1.65 -17.48 -2.43
C PRO A 40 1.67 -16.09 -1.77
N GLN A 41 0.51 -15.46 -1.72
CA GLN A 41 0.36 -14.14 -1.13
C GLN A 41 0.70 -14.17 0.36
N PRO A 42 1.30 -13.09 0.92
CA PRO A 42 1.57 -13.04 2.35
C PRO A 42 0.25 -13.06 3.13
N PRO A 43 0.22 -13.66 4.34
CA PRO A 43 -0.96 -13.64 5.17
C PRO A 43 -1.34 -12.20 5.54
N MET A 44 -2.64 -11.94 5.64
CA MET A 44 -3.17 -10.67 6.12
C MET A 44 -2.82 -10.46 7.60
N PRO A 45 -2.68 -9.20 8.06
CA PRO A 45 -2.90 -7.93 7.34
C PRO A 45 -1.68 -7.42 6.54
N TRP A 46 -1.93 -6.70 5.43
CA TRP A 46 -0.88 -6.07 4.64
C TRP A 46 -0.65 -4.62 5.05
N PHE A 47 0.59 -4.32 5.45
CA PHE A 47 1.03 -3.01 5.90
C PHE A 47 2.30 -2.56 5.19
N GLY A 48 2.36 -1.26 4.88
CA GLY A 48 3.59 -0.55 4.57
C GLY A 48 3.76 0.63 5.51
N MET A 49 4.96 0.81 6.08
CA MET A 49 5.23 1.89 7.03
C MET A 49 6.41 2.75 6.57
N ASP A 50 6.26 4.07 6.58
CA ASP A 50 7.37 5.02 6.45
C ASP A 50 7.56 5.73 7.78
N ILE A 51 8.71 5.49 8.43
CA ILE A 51 9.05 6.06 9.73
C ILE A 51 10.02 7.22 9.51
N GLY A 52 9.45 8.38 9.17
CA GLY A 52 10.22 9.62 9.00
C GLY A 52 10.67 10.23 10.34
N GLY A 53 11.45 11.31 10.27
CA GLY A 53 11.94 12.01 11.47
C GLY A 53 10.83 12.63 12.32
N THR A 54 9.77 13.14 11.68
CA THR A 54 8.66 13.85 12.35
C THR A 54 7.34 13.09 12.31
N LEU A 55 7.06 12.41 11.19
CA LEU A 55 5.82 11.70 10.98
C LEU A 55 6.09 10.25 10.57
N VAL A 56 5.30 9.36 11.16
CA VAL A 56 5.10 8.00 10.66
C VAL A 56 3.90 8.01 9.74
N LYS A 57 4.02 7.35 8.60
CA LYS A 57 2.91 7.06 7.68
C LYS A 57 2.71 5.55 7.63
N LEU A 58 1.46 5.11 7.71
CA LEU A 58 1.05 3.73 7.62
C LEU A 58 0.02 3.62 6.49
N VAL A 59 0.28 2.69 5.58
CA VAL A 59 -0.67 2.27 4.54
C VAL A 59 -1.19 0.89 4.92
N TYR A 60 -2.51 0.74 4.92
CA TYR A 60 -3.19 -0.52 5.17
C TYR A 60 -4.08 -0.89 3.99
N PHE A 61 -3.93 -2.11 3.48
CA PHE A 61 -4.80 -2.65 2.44
C PHE A 61 -5.92 -3.49 3.07
N GLU A 62 -7.17 -3.16 2.75
CA GLU A 62 -8.38 -3.88 3.16
C GLU A 62 -8.99 -4.59 1.93
N PRO A 63 -8.93 -5.93 1.83
CA PRO A 63 -9.56 -6.68 0.75
C PRO A 63 -11.07 -6.45 0.68
N ALA A 64 -11.62 -6.34 -0.53
CA ALA A 64 -13.06 -6.19 -0.75
C ALA A 64 -13.84 -7.48 -0.45
N ILE A 65 -13.21 -8.65 -0.71
CA ILE A 65 -13.77 -9.97 -0.43
C ILE A 65 -12.98 -10.59 0.73
N GLU A 66 -13.69 -10.96 1.79
CA GLU A 66 -13.12 -11.68 2.94
C GLU A 66 -13.02 -13.19 2.68
N ASP A 67 -12.47 -13.61 1.55
CA ASP A 67 -12.38 -15.04 1.21
C ASP A 67 -11.08 -15.66 1.79
N GLY A 68 -11.15 -16.12 3.04
CA GLY A 68 -10.10 -16.92 3.69
C GLY A 68 -10.50 -17.39 5.11
N PRO A 69 -10.04 -18.58 5.57
CA PRO A 69 -10.55 -19.22 6.78
C PRO A 69 -10.10 -18.46 8.03
N ALA A 70 -11.08 -18.06 8.84
CA ALA A 70 -10.95 -17.36 10.13
C ALA A 70 -10.33 -15.96 10.03
N THR A 71 -11.15 -14.96 9.74
CA THR A 71 -10.97 -13.61 10.30
C THR A 71 -10.87 -13.76 11.82
N THR A 72 -9.64 -13.84 12.32
CA THR A 72 -9.41 -13.97 13.75
C THR A 72 -9.97 -12.74 14.45
N GLU A 73 -10.43 -12.88 15.69
CA GLU A 73 -10.86 -11.73 16.50
C GLU A 73 -9.78 -10.64 16.57
N ALA A 74 -8.49 -11.03 16.49
CA ALA A 74 -7.37 -10.10 16.41
C ALA A 74 -7.39 -9.27 15.12
N LEU A 75 -7.63 -9.90 13.96
CA LEU A 75 -7.71 -9.20 12.67
C LEU A 75 -8.88 -8.21 12.64
N GLU A 76 -10.05 -8.61 13.15
CA GLU A 76 -11.22 -7.72 13.26
C GLU A 76 -10.97 -6.55 14.22
N ARG A 77 -10.31 -6.80 15.37
CA ARG A 77 -9.91 -5.73 16.29
C ARG A 77 -8.98 -4.72 15.64
N ILE A 78 -8.05 -5.17 14.78
CA ILE A 78 -7.10 -4.31 14.07
C ILE A 78 -7.80 -3.52 12.96
N LYS A 79 -8.62 -4.18 12.12
CA LYS A 79 -9.45 -3.51 11.11
C LYS A 79 -10.29 -2.40 11.71
N HIS A 80 -11.05 -2.73 12.76
CA HIS A 80 -11.89 -1.77 13.47
C HIS A 80 -11.10 -0.60 14.06
N TYR A 81 -9.93 -0.90 14.62
CA TYR A 81 -9.05 0.10 15.20
C TYR A 81 -8.49 1.06 14.14
N LEU A 82 -8.02 0.55 13.00
CA LEU A 82 -7.49 1.36 11.90
C LEU A 82 -8.55 2.26 11.29
N LYS A 83 -9.81 1.80 11.24
CA LYS A 83 -10.92 2.52 10.61
C LYS A 83 -11.55 3.59 11.53
N LYS A 84 -11.53 3.41 12.85
CA LYS A 84 -12.04 4.44 13.78
C LYS A 84 -11.09 5.63 13.87
N ASN A 85 -11.61 6.84 13.67
CA ASN A 85 -10.87 8.12 13.63
C ASN A 85 -10.07 8.51 14.90
N ALA A 86 -9.97 7.63 15.91
CA ALA A 86 -9.18 7.80 17.14
C ALA A 86 -7.97 6.83 17.19
N ALA A 87 -7.53 6.37 16.01
CA ALA A 87 -6.70 5.17 15.83
C ALA A 87 -5.29 5.23 16.43
N TYR A 88 -4.80 6.33 17.02
CA TYR A 88 -3.53 6.33 17.78
C TYR A 88 -3.57 7.34 18.94
N GLY A 89 -4.66 7.33 19.72
CA GLY A 89 -4.89 8.36 20.74
C GLY A 89 -5.44 9.66 20.15
N GLN A 90 -5.14 10.81 20.75
CA GLN A 90 -5.57 12.14 20.26
C GLN A 90 -4.81 12.58 18.99
N SER A 91 -3.68 11.92 18.64
CA SER A 91 -2.71 12.39 17.64
C SER A 91 -2.69 11.58 16.35
N GLY A 92 -3.19 10.34 16.37
CA GLY A 92 -3.32 9.50 15.18
C GLY A 92 -4.47 9.91 14.28
N LYS A 93 -4.19 10.18 13.00
CA LYS A 93 -5.20 10.59 12.03
C LYS A 93 -5.23 9.64 10.84
N ARG A 94 -6.42 9.11 10.56
CA ARG A 94 -6.74 8.49 9.27
C ARG A 94 -7.17 9.60 8.30
N ASP A 95 -6.47 9.73 7.18
CA ASP A 95 -6.79 10.71 6.16
C ASP A 95 -7.82 10.12 5.19
N VAL A 96 -9.07 10.06 5.65
CA VAL A 96 -10.21 9.44 4.94
C VAL A 96 -10.39 9.95 3.51
N HIS A 97 -10.08 11.23 3.28
CA HIS A 97 -10.16 11.88 1.97
C HIS A 97 -9.09 11.42 0.97
N LEU A 98 -8.09 10.66 1.42
CA LEU A 98 -7.05 10.05 0.59
C LEU A 98 -7.30 8.55 0.35
N GLN A 99 -8.36 7.98 0.92
CA GLN A 99 -8.73 6.58 0.72
C GLN A 99 -8.88 6.28 -0.78
N MET A 100 -8.34 5.14 -1.22
CA MET A 100 -8.47 4.66 -2.59
C MET A 100 -9.24 3.35 -2.60
N ASP A 101 -10.45 3.37 -3.15
CA ASP A 101 -11.33 2.21 -3.29
C ASP A 101 -11.17 1.53 -4.65
N GLY A 102 -11.44 0.22 -4.72
CA GLY A 102 -11.42 -0.54 -5.97
C GLY A 102 -10.02 -0.68 -6.58
N VAL A 103 -8.98 -0.66 -5.75
CA VAL A 103 -7.59 -0.83 -6.19
C VAL A 103 -7.20 -2.30 -6.12
N GLU A 104 -6.37 -2.75 -7.06
CA GLU A 104 -5.89 -4.13 -7.11
C GLU A 104 -4.47 -4.21 -6.53
N VAL A 105 -4.31 -4.95 -5.44
CA VAL A 105 -2.99 -5.26 -4.84
C VAL A 105 -2.82 -6.77 -4.85
N GLY A 106 -1.79 -7.26 -5.54
CA GLY A 106 -1.53 -8.70 -5.63
C GLY A 106 -2.67 -9.52 -6.22
N GLY A 107 -3.40 -8.96 -7.19
CA GLY A 107 -4.55 -9.63 -7.82
C GLY A 107 -5.81 -9.66 -6.96
N ILE A 108 -5.81 -8.97 -5.81
CA ILE A 108 -6.96 -8.83 -4.92
C ILE A 108 -7.47 -7.40 -5.00
N GLU A 109 -8.76 -7.22 -5.27
CA GLU A 109 -9.42 -5.92 -5.20
C GLU A 109 -9.67 -5.53 -3.73
N GLY A 110 -9.48 -4.25 -3.40
CA GLY A 110 -9.71 -3.74 -2.06
C GLY A 110 -9.58 -2.23 -1.95
N THR A 111 -9.41 -1.77 -0.72
CA THR A 111 -9.28 -0.36 -0.35
C THR A 111 -7.92 -0.10 0.31
N LEU A 112 -7.22 0.94 -0.13
CA LEU A 112 -6.04 1.47 0.57
C LEU A 112 -6.45 2.57 1.55
N HIS A 113 -6.02 2.41 2.79
CA HIS A 113 -6.21 3.38 3.88
C HIS A 113 -4.88 4.06 4.21
N PHE A 114 -4.92 5.39 4.34
CA PHE A 114 -3.76 6.21 4.70
C PHE A 114 -3.89 6.75 6.11
N ILE A 115 -2.87 6.50 6.91
CA ILE A 115 -2.83 6.79 8.33
C ILE A 115 -1.50 7.46 8.65
N ARG A 116 -1.52 8.45 9.56
CA ARG A 116 -0.29 9.08 10.05
C ARG A 116 -0.37 9.45 11.52
N PHE A 117 0.79 9.47 12.16
CA PHE A 117 0.95 9.94 13.53
C PHE A 117 2.36 10.52 13.75
N PRO A 118 2.58 11.38 14.75
CA PRO A 118 3.91 11.91 15.06
C PRO A 118 4.89 10.80 15.43
N THR A 119 6.14 10.85 14.92
CA THR A 119 7.19 9.86 15.26
C THR A 119 7.48 9.82 16.76
N SER A 120 7.28 10.92 17.47
CA SER A 120 7.38 10.97 18.94
C SER A 120 6.38 10.05 19.66
N GLU A 121 5.28 9.67 19.01
CA GLU A 121 4.26 8.77 19.54
C GLU A 121 4.54 7.29 19.24
N MET A 122 5.70 6.95 18.67
CA MET A 122 6.09 5.57 18.40
C MET A 122 6.02 4.64 19.63
N PRO A 123 6.44 5.05 20.85
CA PRO A 123 6.29 4.19 22.03
C PRO A 123 4.84 3.79 22.29
N ARG A 124 3.92 4.75 22.19
CA ARG A 124 2.48 4.52 22.34
C ARG A 124 1.92 3.61 21.24
N PHE A 125 2.40 3.78 20.01
CA PHE A 125 2.05 2.88 18.90
C PHE A 125 2.43 1.43 19.21
N LEU A 126 3.64 1.19 19.73
CA LEU A 126 4.13 -0.16 20.08
C LEU A 126 3.33 -0.77 21.23
N GLU A 127 2.99 0.01 22.27
CA GLU A 127 2.10 -0.44 23.35
C GLU A 127 0.73 -0.89 22.82
N LEU A 128 0.15 -0.11 21.90
CA LEU A 128 -1.13 -0.42 21.28
C LEU A 128 -1.02 -1.66 20.40
N ALA A 129 0.03 -1.78 19.59
CA ALA A 129 0.30 -2.95 18.76
C ALA A 129 0.42 -4.22 19.61
N LYS A 130 1.08 -4.14 20.77
CA LYS A 130 1.17 -5.22 21.75
C LYS A 130 -0.21 -5.60 22.30
N ALA A 131 -0.97 -4.62 22.79
CA ALA A 131 -2.30 -4.84 23.39
C ALA A 131 -3.34 -5.38 22.40
N LYS A 132 -3.19 -5.06 21.10
CA LYS A 132 -4.05 -5.55 20.03
C LYS A 132 -3.60 -6.90 19.45
N GLY A 133 -2.41 -7.37 19.80
CA GLY A 133 -1.89 -8.65 19.32
C GLY A 133 -1.49 -8.61 17.85
N ILE A 134 -0.96 -7.49 17.35
CA ILE A 134 -0.56 -7.38 15.93
C ILE A 134 0.47 -8.47 15.56
N ALA A 135 1.36 -8.81 16.48
CA ALA A 135 2.38 -9.84 16.30
C ALA A 135 1.83 -11.27 16.16
N SER A 136 0.56 -11.52 16.50
CA SER A 136 -0.06 -12.83 16.22
C SER A 136 -0.51 -12.97 14.76
N LEU A 137 -0.56 -11.88 14.00
CA LEU A 137 -1.02 -11.87 12.60
C LEU A 137 0.12 -11.69 11.60
N ALA A 138 1.15 -10.95 11.97
CA ALA A 138 2.34 -10.75 11.15
C ALA A 138 3.58 -10.97 12.01
N SER A 139 4.61 -11.60 11.45
CA SER A 139 5.93 -11.70 12.08
C SER A 139 6.85 -10.54 11.68
N THR A 140 6.54 -9.87 10.57
CA THR A 140 7.37 -8.83 9.97
C THR A 140 6.52 -7.72 9.37
N VAL A 141 6.97 -6.47 9.48
CA VAL A 141 6.36 -5.30 8.84
C VAL A 141 7.34 -4.71 7.83
N CYS A 142 6.88 -4.42 6.61
CA CYS A 142 7.66 -3.68 5.62
C CYS A 142 7.76 -2.22 6.05
N ALA A 143 8.98 -1.73 6.23
CA ALA A 143 9.23 -0.38 6.71
C ALA A 143 10.31 0.34 5.90
N THR A 144 10.16 1.65 5.76
CA THR A 144 11.17 2.54 5.17
C THR A 144 11.35 3.79 6.04
N GLY A 145 12.21 4.71 5.59
CA GLY A 145 12.60 5.90 6.32
C GLY A 145 13.68 5.62 7.38
N GLY A 146 14.41 6.66 7.78
CA GLY A 146 15.49 6.52 8.79
C GLY A 146 15.02 5.91 10.12
N GLY A 147 13.74 6.07 10.47
CA GLY A 147 13.16 5.46 11.66
C GLY A 147 13.05 3.94 11.61
N ALA A 148 13.01 3.31 10.43
CA ALA A 148 13.01 1.86 10.30
C ALA A 148 14.30 1.24 10.88
N HIS A 149 15.42 1.96 10.81
CA HIS A 149 16.66 1.57 11.48
C HIS A 149 16.64 1.93 12.97
N LYS A 150 16.17 3.14 13.30
CA LYS A 150 16.15 3.64 14.68
C LYS A 150 15.31 2.78 15.63
N PHE A 151 14.12 2.35 15.19
CA PHE A 151 13.15 1.66 16.04
C PHE A 151 13.15 0.13 15.84
N GLU A 152 14.03 -0.44 15.02
CA GLU A 152 14.06 -1.88 14.75
C GLU A 152 14.12 -2.73 16.03
N ASN A 153 14.98 -2.33 16.97
CA ASN A 153 15.11 -3.05 18.23
C ASN A 153 13.86 -2.91 19.11
N ASP A 154 13.18 -1.76 19.08
CA ASP A 154 11.95 -1.54 19.83
C ASP A 154 10.81 -2.41 19.30
N PHE A 155 10.65 -2.51 17.97
CA PHE A 155 9.70 -3.43 17.35
C PHE A 155 9.99 -4.88 17.76
N ARG A 156 11.26 -5.30 17.70
CA ARG A 156 11.65 -6.67 18.05
C ARG A 156 11.40 -6.98 19.53
N THR A 157 11.78 -6.08 20.43
CA THR A 157 11.76 -6.35 21.89
C THR A 157 10.39 -6.10 22.52
N GLN A 158 9.64 -5.10 22.07
CA GLN A 158 8.38 -4.73 22.72
C GLN A 158 7.18 -5.50 22.17
N VAL A 159 7.16 -5.76 20.85
CA VAL A 159 6.04 -6.41 20.15
C VAL A 159 6.43 -7.71 19.48
N GLY A 160 7.71 -8.08 19.40
CA GLY A 160 8.13 -9.33 18.74
C GLY A 160 8.05 -9.27 17.21
N LEU A 161 8.01 -8.07 16.63
CA LEU A 161 7.92 -7.88 15.18
C LEU A 161 9.30 -7.58 14.58
N GLY A 162 9.62 -8.25 13.48
CA GLY A 162 10.71 -7.85 12.60
C GLY A 162 10.34 -6.64 11.75
N LEU A 163 11.33 -5.82 11.37
CA LEU A 163 11.18 -4.83 10.31
C LEU A 163 11.93 -5.31 9.07
N HIS A 164 11.20 -5.50 7.97
CA HIS A 164 11.81 -5.67 6.66
C HIS A 164 12.03 -4.30 6.05
N LYS A 165 13.29 -3.85 6.08
CA LYS A 165 13.67 -2.47 5.75
C LYS A 165 13.85 -2.31 4.25
N PHE A 166 13.24 -1.27 3.68
CA PHE A 166 13.39 -0.84 2.29
C PHE A 166 14.02 0.55 2.24
N ASP A 167 14.73 0.85 1.15
CA ASP A 167 15.29 2.18 0.90
C ASP A 167 14.17 3.24 0.75
N GLU A 168 14.37 4.42 1.33
CA GLU A 168 13.36 5.48 1.38
C GLU A 168 13.09 6.08 0.01
N MET A 169 14.14 6.31 -0.79
CA MET A 169 13.99 6.90 -2.11
C MET A 169 13.37 5.89 -3.09
N ASP A 170 13.84 4.64 -3.10
CA ASP A 170 13.26 3.59 -3.95
C ASP A 170 11.78 3.33 -3.60
N SER A 171 11.43 3.29 -2.31
CA SER A 171 10.04 3.14 -1.87
C SER A 171 9.17 4.32 -2.30
N LEU A 172 9.70 5.56 -2.21
CA LEU A 172 9.00 6.77 -2.65
C LEU A 172 8.71 6.73 -4.16
N ILE A 173 9.72 6.44 -4.98
CA ILE A 173 9.58 6.41 -6.44
C ILE A 173 8.57 5.33 -6.85
N ARG A 174 8.68 4.13 -6.29
CA ARG A 174 7.72 3.04 -6.55
C ARG A 174 6.31 3.40 -6.12
N GLY A 175 6.17 4.04 -4.95
CA GLY A 175 4.90 4.51 -4.43
C GLY A 175 4.23 5.51 -5.37
N ILE A 176 4.97 6.52 -5.84
CA ILE A 176 4.44 7.53 -6.77
C ILE A 176 3.98 6.88 -8.09
N HIS A 177 4.78 5.99 -8.68
CA HIS A 177 4.37 5.28 -9.90
C HIS A 177 3.12 4.43 -9.69
N TYR A 178 3.01 3.75 -8.55
CA TYR A 178 1.80 2.99 -8.22
C TYR A 178 0.58 3.92 -8.09
N MET A 179 0.72 5.05 -7.40
CA MET A 179 -0.37 6.01 -7.23
C MET A 179 -0.82 6.60 -8.57
N GLU A 180 0.10 6.96 -9.46
CA GLU A 180 -0.23 7.48 -10.80
C GLU A 180 -1.04 6.46 -11.61
N ALA A 181 -0.65 5.18 -11.62
CA ALA A 181 -1.34 4.15 -12.37
C ALA A 181 -2.73 3.79 -11.82
N HIS A 182 -3.00 4.06 -10.53
CA HIS A 182 -4.25 3.65 -9.85
C HIS A 182 -5.11 4.82 -9.36
N ASN A 183 -4.62 6.07 -9.47
CA ASN A 183 -5.34 7.28 -9.11
C ASN A 183 -5.15 8.34 -10.21
N SER A 184 -6.08 8.37 -11.16
CA SER A 184 -6.11 9.35 -12.26
C SER A 184 -6.15 10.83 -11.83
N ARG A 185 -6.39 11.10 -10.54
CA ARG A 185 -6.45 12.47 -9.98
C ARG A 185 -5.26 12.82 -9.10
N GLU A 186 -4.26 11.94 -9.02
CA GLU A 186 -3.09 12.12 -8.16
C GLU A 186 -2.26 13.34 -8.57
N CYS A 187 -1.96 13.45 -9.87
CA CYS A 187 -1.16 14.54 -10.39
C CYS A 187 -2.04 15.69 -10.90
N TYR A 188 -1.71 16.91 -10.46
CA TYR A 188 -2.41 18.12 -10.84
C TYR A 188 -1.49 19.34 -10.70
N TYR A 189 -1.87 20.42 -11.36
CA TYR A 189 -1.26 21.73 -11.22
C TYR A 189 -2.32 22.80 -11.00
N TYR A 190 -1.91 23.98 -10.54
CA TYR A 190 -2.81 25.12 -10.42
C TYR A 190 -2.57 26.08 -11.59
N SER A 191 -3.58 26.27 -12.44
CA SER A 191 -3.53 27.29 -13.50
C SER A 191 -3.78 28.67 -12.91
N SER A 192 -3.11 29.68 -13.45
CA SER A 192 -3.24 31.08 -13.04
C SER A 192 -3.10 31.28 -11.52
N PRO A 193 -1.98 30.83 -10.90
CA PRO A 193 -1.83 30.78 -9.44
C PRO A 193 -1.87 32.16 -8.77
N MET A 194 -1.69 33.25 -9.54
CA MET A 194 -1.70 34.63 -9.05
C MET A 194 -3.07 35.33 -9.17
N GLU A 195 -4.05 34.69 -9.81
CA GLU A 195 -5.37 35.28 -10.06
C GLU A 195 -6.49 34.33 -9.60
N ARG A 196 -7.15 33.65 -10.55
CA ARG A 196 -8.10 32.57 -10.29
C ARG A 196 -7.38 31.24 -10.36
N CYS A 197 -6.91 30.82 -9.19
CA CYS A 197 -6.29 29.52 -8.99
C CYS A 197 -7.32 28.40 -9.26
N VAL A 198 -7.13 27.65 -10.35
CA VAL A 198 -7.97 26.49 -10.71
C VAL A 198 -7.11 25.24 -10.71
N LYS A 199 -7.58 24.19 -10.02
CA LYS A 199 -6.92 22.88 -9.98
C LYS A 199 -7.17 22.14 -11.30
N MET A 200 -6.11 21.89 -12.05
CA MET A 200 -6.13 21.22 -13.35
C MET A 200 -5.45 19.84 -13.22
N PRO A 201 -6.07 18.75 -13.71
CA PRO A 201 -5.39 17.45 -13.75
C PRO A 201 -4.16 17.53 -14.66
N TYR A 202 -3.12 16.78 -14.32
CA TYR A 202 -1.93 16.64 -15.15
C TYR A 202 -1.87 15.23 -15.70
N ASP A 203 -1.71 15.11 -17.02
CA ASP A 203 -1.72 13.83 -17.74
C ASP A 203 -0.28 13.49 -18.20
N PHE A 204 0.25 12.37 -17.70
CA PHE A 204 1.57 11.87 -18.06
C PHE A 204 1.57 11.00 -19.33
N SER A 205 0.42 10.78 -19.97
CA SER A 205 0.30 9.94 -21.17
C SER A 205 1.07 10.50 -22.38
N ASN A 206 1.41 11.79 -22.37
CA ASN A 206 2.18 12.46 -23.41
C ASN A 206 3.22 13.44 -22.80
N PRO A 207 4.37 12.91 -22.32
CA PRO A 207 5.38 13.68 -21.59
C PRO A 207 6.20 14.65 -22.46
#